data_AF-A0A3M2A4X9-F1
#
_entry.id   AF-A0A3M2A4X9-F1
#
_cell.length_a   1.000
_cell.length_b   1.000
_cell.length_c   1.000
_cell.angle_alpha   90.00
_cell.angle_beta   90.00
_cell.angle_gamma   90.00
#
_symmetry.space_group_name_H-M   'P 1'
#
loop_
_entity.id
_entity.type
_entity.pdbx_description
1 polymer ?
#
loop_
_entity_poly.entity_id
_entity_poly.type
_entity_poly.pdbx_seq_one_letter_code
_entity_poly.pdbx_strand_id
1 'polypeptide(L)'
;MLALRSMRRRPPTAAFRRFASVIGVFAFLALAGCFRGGEREKEPPPGYAGGLCLAPTAAMPQPHCVDGSVCNAERGFCYDPFDPCRGFFCGGSDRGACVVDAENLPSCTCFAGYSTEQYELLCCPTTPGVDDVCGVIDSSGADGGAGSTSAGTSAGIAPPDAG
;
A
#
# COMPACT_ATOMS: atom_id res chain seq x y z
N MET A 1 -40.54 50.07 20.00
CA MET A 1 -40.91 50.15 18.56
C MET A 1 -39.73 49.68 17.72
N LEU A 2 -39.72 48.41 17.28
CA LEU A 2 -38.72 47.88 16.35
C LEU A 2 -39.42 47.59 15.02
N ALA A 3 -39.15 48.42 14.02
CA ALA A 3 -39.70 48.31 12.68
C ALA A 3 -38.97 47.18 11.92
N LEU A 4 -39.61 46.03 11.81
CA LEU A 4 -39.19 44.94 10.92
C LEU A 4 -39.34 45.40 9.47
N ARG A 5 -38.23 45.83 8.86
CA ARG A 5 -38.12 46.13 7.44
C ARG A 5 -38.33 44.84 6.64
N SER A 6 -39.54 44.70 6.11
CA SER A 6 -39.93 43.64 5.17
C SER A 6 -39.03 43.69 3.94
N MET A 7 -38.08 42.73 3.86
CA MET A 7 -37.30 42.50 2.65
C MET A 7 -38.20 41.88 1.57
N ARG A 8 -38.64 42.71 0.63
CA ARG A 8 -39.24 42.23 -0.62
C ARG A 8 -38.18 41.47 -1.43
N ARG A 9 -38.24 40.14 -1.38
CA ARG A 9 -37.45 39.26 -2.25
C ARG A 9 -37.91 39.46 -3.69
N ARG A 10 -37.04 40.00 -4.53
CA ARG A 10 -37.30 40.08 -5.98
C ARG A 10 -37.21 38.67 -6.58
N PRO A 11 -38.11 38.32 -7.51
CA PRO A 11 -38.06 37.03 -8.16
C PRO A 11 -36.76 36.92 -8.98
N PRO A 12 -36.08 35.77 -8.95
CA PRO A 12 -34.85 35.57 -9.69
C PRO A 12 -35.14 35.70 -11.20
N THR A 13 -34.34 36.52 -11.88
CA THR A 13 -34.41 36.71 -13.33
C THR A 13 -34.01 35.41 -14.04
N ALA A 14 -34.59 35.15 -15.22
CA ALA A 14 -34.39 33.90 -15.97
C ALA A 14 -32.92 33.58 -16.28
N ALA A 15 -32.04 34.58 -16.31
CA ALA A 15 -30.59 34.42 -16.47
C ALA A 15 -29.93 33.65 -15.31
N PHE A 16 -30.41 33.84 -14.08
CA PHE A 16 -29.84 33.23 -12.88
C PHE A 16 -30.08 31.70 -12.83
N ARG A 17 -31.21 31.25 -13.39
CA ARG A 17 -31.55 29.82 -13.49
C ARG A 17 -30.59 29.02 -14.37
N ARG A 18 -30.07 29.63 -15.44
CA ARG A 18 -29.14 28.95 -16.36
C ARG A 18 -27.75 28.80 -15.75
N PHE A 19 -27.28 29.82 -15.03
CA PHE A 19 -26.00 29.76 -14.31
C PHE A 19 -25.99 28.73 -13.19
N ALA A 20 -27.07 28.63 -12.40
CA ALA A 20 -27.16 27.65 -11.31
C ALA A 20 -27.11 26.20 -11.81
N SER A 21 -27.67 25.91 -12.99
CA SER A 21 -27.64 24.57 -13.60
C SER A 21 -26.21 24.16 -14.01
N VAL A 22 -25.47 25.06 -14.67
CA VAL A 22 -24.10 24.76 -15.13
C VAL A 22 -23.15 24.54 -13.95
N ILE A 23 -23.26 25.35 -12.90
CA ILE A 23 -22.46 25.18 -11.67
C ILE A 23 -22.79 23.86 -10.98
N GLY A 24 -24.08 23.48 -10.93
CA GLY A 24 -24.49 22.19 -10.36
C GLY A 24 -23.89 20.99 -11.07
N VAL A 25 -23.88 20.99 -12.41
CA VAL A 25 -23.27 19.92 -13.22
C VAL A 25 -21.75 19.84 -13.02
N PHE A 26 -21.06 20.99 -13.00
CA PHE A 26 -19.62 21.02 -12.76
C PHE A 26 -19.24 20.58 -11.33
N ALA A 27 -20.00 20.98 -10.32
CA ALA A 27 -19.79 20.55 -8.94
C ALA A 27 -19.98 19.03 -8.79
N PHE A 28 -20.98 18.45 -9.46
CA PHE A 28 -21.21 17.02 -9.44
C PHE A 28 -20.09 16.23 -10.16
N LEU A 29 -19.61 16.73 -11.30
CA LEU A 29 -18.47 16.13 -12.02
C LEU A 29 -17.16 16.24 -11.24
N ALA A 30 -16.92 17.35 -10.53
CA ALA A 30 -15.74 17.51 -9.70
C ALA A 30 -15.73 16.57 -8.47
N LEU A 31 -16.90 16.26 -7.91
CA LEU A 31 -17.04 15.30 -6.81
C LEU A 31 -16.86 13.85 -7.26
N ALA A 32 -17.18 13.52 -8.52
CA ALA A 32 -16.96 12.18 -9.08
C ALA A 32 -15.52 11.96 -9.58
N GLY A 33 -14.73 13.02 -9.77
CA GLY A 33 -13.41 12.97 -10.40
C GLY A 33 -12.22 12.73 -9.46
N CYS A 34 -12.40 12.75 -8.15
CA CYS A 34 -11.31 12.64 -7.18
C CYS A 34 -11.58 11.47 -6.24
N PHE A 35 -11.04 10.28 -6.53
CA PHE A 35 -10.63 9.23 -5.57
C PHE A 35 -10.45 7.89 -6.32
N ARG A 36 -9.40 7.79 -7.15
CA ARG A 36 -8.87 6.50 -7.63
C ARG A 36 -7.52 6.23 -6.98
N GLY A 37 -7.48 6.18 -5.65
CA GLY A 37 -6.22 6.06 -4.90
C GLY A 37 -6.32 5.45 -3.50
N GLY A 38 -7.44 4.80 -3.16
CA GLY A 38 -7.64 4.20 -1.84
C GLY A 38 -7.18 2.74 -1.72
N GLU A 39 -6.94 2.07 -2.84
CA GLU A 39 -6.67 0.62 -2.92
C GLU A 39 -5.24 0.30 -3.34
N ARG A 40 -4.34 1.30 -3.40
CA ARG A 40 -2.92 0.96 -3.41
C ARG A 40 -2.62 0.41 -2.04
N GLU A 41 -2.53 -0.92 -1.96
CA GLU A 41 -2.02 -1.68 -0.83
C GLU A 41 -0.78 -0.95 -0.32
N LYS A 42 -0.97 -0.17 0.75
CA LYS A 42 0.13 0.53 1.38
C LYS A 42 0.94 -0.55 2.05
N GLU A 43 1.94 -1.04 1.34
CA GLU A 43 3.09 -1.68 1.95
C GLU A 43 3.45 -0.81 3.17
N PRO A 44 3.41 -1.39 4.37
CA PRO A 44 3.73 -0.64 5.56
C PRO A 44 5.15 -0.08 5.43
N PRO A 45 5.40 1.13 5.94
CA PRO A 45 6.71 1.74 5.85
C PRO A 45 7.76 0.81 6.48
N PRO A 46 9.00 0.80 5.94
CA PRO A 46 10.07 -0.02 6.48
C PRO A 46 10.29 0.27 7.97
N GLY A 47 10.54 -0.79 8.74
CA GLY A 47 10.69 -0.76 10.18
C GLY A 47 9.40 -0.97 10.98
N TYR A 48 8.22 -0.91 10.38
CA TYR A 48 6.94 -1.19 11.07
C TYR A 48 6.45 -2.61 10.79
N ALA A 49 5.51 -3.12 11.59
CA ALA A 49 4.92 -4.44 11.38
C ALA A 49 4.36 -4.61 9.95
N GLY A 50 4.74 -5.71 9.30
CA GLY A 50 4.50 -6.01 7.88
C GLY A 50 5.53 -5.43 6.90
N GLY A 51 6.43 -4.57 7.37
CA GLY A 51 7.45 -3.90 6.56
C GLY A 51 8.81 -4.59 6.66
N LEU A 52 9.76 -4.18 5.81
CA LEU A 52 11.13 -4.67 5.84
C LEU A 52 11.87 -4.21 7.10
N CYS A 53 12.77 -5.05 7.62
CA CYS A 53 13.66 -4.64 8.70
C CYS A 53 14.54 -3.45 8.30
N LEU A 54 14.81 -2.56 9.25
CA LEU A 54 15.75 -1.47 9.03
C LEU A 54 17.19 -2.03 9.00
N ALA A 55 17.98 -1.52 8.06
CA ALA A 55 19.37 -1.88 7.94
C ALA A 55 20.15 -1.57 9.24
N PRO A 56 21.19 -2.36 9.57
CA PRO A 56 22.08 -2.05 10.66
C PRO A 56 22.69 -0.66 10.51
N THR A 57 22.81 0.08 11.61
CA THR A 57 23.45 1.40 11.66
C THR A 57 24.60 1.38 12.67
N ALA A 58 25.45 2.41 12.66
CA ALA A 58 26.51 2.53 13.67
C ALA A 58 25.97 2.58 15.12
N ALA A 59 24.73 3.05 15.30
CA ALA A 59 24.07 3.08 16.60
C ALA A 59 23.39 1.74 16.96
N MET A 60 22.98 0.96 15.95
CA MET A 60 22.31 -0.34 16.13
C MET A 60 22.93 -1.36 15.16
N PRO A 61 23.89 -2.18 15.63
CA PRO A 61 24.64 -3.10 14.79
C PRO A 61 23.84 -4.32 14.32
N GLN A 62 22.59 -4.49 14.78
CA GLN A 62 21.67 -5.52 14.31
C GLN A 62 20.47 -4.90 13.58
N PRO A 63 19.87 -5.62 12.61
CA PRO A 63 18.64 -5.17 11.97
C PRO A 63 17.54 -5.04 13.02
N HIS A 64 16.75 -3.98 12.92
CA HIS A 64 15.78 -3.63 13.94
C HIS A 64 14.50 -3.09 13.32
N CYS A 65 13.46 -3.03 14.15
CA CYS A 65 12.16 -2.47 13.83
C CYS A 65 11.81 -1.38 14.84
N VAL A 66 10.83 -0.54 14.50
CA VAL A 66 10.32 0.52 15.36
C VAL A 66 9.05 0.06 16.07
N ASP A 67 8.69 0.78 17.13
CA ASP A 67 7.38 0.65 17.80
C ASP A 67 7.13 -0.71 18.49
N GLY A 68 8.20 -1.36 18.97
CA GLY A 68 8.10 -2.62 19.72
C GLY A 68 7.87 -3.87 18.87
N SER A 69 7.88 -3.74 17.54
CA SER A 69 7.90 -4.88 16.62
C SER A 69 9.27 -5.57 16.62
N VAL A 70 9.29 -6.86 16.27
CA VAL A 70 10.49 -7.69 16.26
C VAL A 70 10.92 -7.93 14.81
N CYS A 71 12.21 -7.79 14.53
CA CYS A 71 12.77 -8.14 13.22
C CYS A 71 13.00 -9.65 13.16
N ASN A 72 12.38 -10.32 12.19
CA ASN A 72 12.82 -11.65 11.79
C ASN A 72 14.02 -11.49 10.85
N ALA A 73 15.22 -11.71 11.37
CA ALA A 73 16.45 -11.53 10.59
C ALA A 73 16.62 -12.54 9.45
N GLU A 74 16.00 -13.73 9.56
CA GLU A 74 16.07 -14.77 8.54
C GLU A 74 15.20 -14.43 7.34
N ARG A 75 13.99 -13.91 7.59
CA ARG A 75 13.02 -13.55 6.55
C ARG A 75 13.01 -12.06 6.17
N GLY A 76 13.70 -11.22 6.92
CA GLY A 76 13.94 -9.80 6.60
C GLY A 76 12.78 -8.84 6.84
N PHE A 77 11.78 -9.23 7.65
CA PHE A 77 10.60 -8.40 7.93
C PHE A 77 10.35 -8.16 9.42
N CYS A 78 9.60 -7.11 9.71
CA CYS A 78 9.13 -6.75 11.04
C CYS A 78 7.73 -7.32 11.30
N TYR A 79 7.50 -7.88 12.49
CA TYR A 79 6.18 -8.36 12.91
C TYR A 79 5.88 -7.98 14.36
N ASP A 80 4.61 -7.90 14.71
CA ASP A 80 4.15 -7.66 16.08
C ASP A 80 3.96 -9.00 16.79
N PRO A 81 4.70 -9.30 17.89
CA PRO A 81 4.60 -10.59 18.56
C PRO A 81 3.25 -10.83 19.23
N PHE A 82 2.45 -9.79 19.46
CA PHE A 82 1.11 -9.90 20.03
C PHE A 82 0.02 -10.05 18.96
N ASP A 83 0.29 -9.57 17.74
CA ASP A 83 -0.58 -9.70 16.58
C ASP A 83 0.25 -9.88 15.29
N PRO A 84 0.75 -11.10 15.02
CA PRO A 84 1.72 -11.32 13.94
C PRO A 84 1.20 -10.91 12.56
N CYS A 85 -0.10 -10.99 12.34
CA CYS A 85 -0.74 -10.62 11.07
C CYS A 85 -0.98 -9.12 10.91
N ARG A 86 -0.65 -8.30 11.90
CA ARG A 86 -0.82 -6.85 11.83
C ARG A 86 0.08 -6.25 10.77
N GLY A 87 -0.53 -5.62 9.76
CA GLY A 87 0.19 -4.93 8.67
C GLY A 87 0.66 -5.84 7.54
N PHE A 88 0.43 -7.15 7.63
CA PHE A 88 0.74 -8.09 6.54
C PHE A 88 -0.39 -8.14 5.52
N PHE A 89 -0.03 -8.03 4.24
CA PHE A 89 -0.96 -8.08 3.12
C PHE A 89 -0.65 -9.27 2.22
N CYS A 90 -1.47 -10.32 2.30
CA CYS A 90 -1.36 -11.50 1.43
C CYS A 90 -1.99 -11.28 0.05
N GLY A 91 -1.82 -10.09 -0.54
CA GLY A 91 -2.43 -9.68 -1.82
C GLY A 91 -3.91 -9.29 -1.70
N GLY A 92 -4.37 -8.91 -0.51
CA GLY A 92 -5.76 -8.53 -0.25
C GLY A 92 -6.69 -9.70 0.04
N SER A 93 -7.93 -9.38 0.43
CA SER A 93 -8.95 -10.35 0.89
C SER A 93 -9.44 -11.32 -0.18
N ASP A 94 -9.08 -11.09 -1.44
CA ASP A 94 -9.53 -11.87 -2.59
C ASP A 94 -8.47 -12.88 -3.05
N ARG A 95 -7.22 -12.72 -2.60
CA ARG A 95 -6.07 -13.56 -3.00
C ARG A 95 -5.60 -14.50 -1.91
N GLY A 96 -5.67 -14.06 -0.66
CA GLY A 96 -5.27 -14.88 0.48
C GLY A 96 -5.62 -14.26 1.81
N ALA A 97 -5.28 -14.99 2.87
CA ALA A 97 -5.43 -14.55 4.25
C ALA A 97 -4.13 -14.75 5.01
N CYS A 98 -3.80 -13.79 5.88
CA CYS A 98 -2.72 -13.98 6.84
C CYS A 98 -3.17 -14.96 7.92
N VAL A 99 -2.32 -15.92 8.22
CA VAL A 99 -2.46 -16.88 9.30
C VAL A 99 -1.19 -16.87 10.13
N VAL A 100 -1.32 -17.23 11.40
CA VAL A 100 -0.17 -17.39 12.29
C VAL A 100 0.26 -18.85 12.23
N ASP A 101 1.54 -19.08 11.98
CA ASP A 101 2.10 -20.44 11.91
C ASP A 101 2.43 -21.02 13.30
N ALA A 102 3.05 -22.21 13.32
CA ALA A 102 3.41 -22.91 14.55
C ALA A 102 4.51 -22.19 15.36
N GLU A 103 5.24 -21.27 14.74
CA GLU A 103 6.34 -20.51 15.33
C GLU A 103 5.88 -19.12 15.82
N ASN A 104 4.57 -18.85 15.74
CA ASN A 104 3.96 -17.54 15.97
C ASN A 104 4.42 -16.47 14.98
N LEU A 105 4.80 -16.86 13.76
CA LEU A 105 5.15 -15.95 12.69
C LEU A 105 3.97 -15.77 11.72
N PRO A 106 3.90 -14.63 11.03
CA PRO A 106 2.92 -14.42 9.98
C PRO A 106 3.26 -15.25 8.74
N SER A 107 2.24 -15.90 8.20
CA SER A 107 2.30 -16.68 6.97
C SER A 107 1.05 -16.42 6.13
N CYS A 108 1.18 -16.49 4.81
CA CYS A 108 0.07 -16.26 3.89
C CYS A 108 -0.51 -17.58 3.39
N THR A 109 -1.81 -17.79 3.63
CA THR A 109 -2.58 -18.87 3.00
C THR A 109 -3.29 -18.31 1.78
N CYS A 110 -2.89 -18.76 0.60
CA CYS A 110 -3.48 -18.31 -0.66
C CYS A 110 -4.76 -19.08 -1.01
N PHE A 111 -5.69 -18.39 -1.66
CA PHE A 111 -6.89 -19.01 -2.22
C PHE A 111 -6.60 -19.73 -3.54
N ALA A 112 -7.57 -20.50 -4.03
CA ALA A 112 -7.43 -21.27 -5.25
C ALA A 112 -7.09 -20.35 -6.46
N GLY A 113 -6.05 -20.73 -7.20
CA GLY A 113 -5.54 -19.95 -8.32
C GLY A 113 -4.45 -18.93 -7.94
N TYR A 114 -4.05 -18.88 -6.67
CA TYR A 114 -2.94 -18.07 -6.18
C TYR A 114 -1.88 -18.93 -5.47
N SER A 115 -0.63 -18.47 -5.46
CA SER A 115 0.51 -19.15 -4.86
C SER A 115 1.51 -18.14 -4.27
N THR A 116 2.25 -18.56 -3.24
CA THR A 116 3.36 -17.82 -2.60
C THR A 116 4.74 -18.26 -3.11
N GLU A 117 4.83 -19.10 -4.14
CA GLU A 117 6.11 -19.62 -4.63
C GLU A 117 7.11 -18.54 -5.06
N GLN A 118 6.62 -17.41 -5.59
CA GLN A 118 7.46 -16.30 -6.00
C GLN A 118 7.76 -15.32 -4.86
N TYR A 119 6.84 -15.19 -3.89
CA TYR A 119 6.90 -14.25 -2.79
C TYR A 119 6.27 -14.86 -1.55
N GLU A 120 7.06 -15.08 -0.50
CA GLU A 120 6.63 -15.80 0.71
C GLU A 120 5.50 -15.10 1.49
N LEU A 121 5.33 -13.80 1.24
CA LEU A 121 4.39 -12.93 1.95
C LEU A 121 3.29 -12.37 1.03
N LEU A 122 3.21 -12.84 -0.22
CA LEU A 122 2.28 -12.30 -1.21
C LEU A 122 1.68 -13.43 -2.07
N CYS A 123 0.35 -13.46 -2.17
CA CYS A 123 -0.36 -14.42 -2.99
C CYS A 123 -0.50 -13.92 -4.43
N CYS A 124 0.24 -14.53 -5.33
CA CYS A 124 0.29 -14.17 -6.74
C CYS A 124 -0.49 -15.18 -7.60
N PRO A 125 -1.19 -14.73 -8.65
CA PRO A 125 -1.98 -15.63 -9.48
C PRO A 125 -1.06 -16.65 -10.17
N THR A 126 -1.48 -17.90 -10.25
CA THR A 126 -0.70 -18.96 -10.91
C THR A 126 -0.86 -18.97 -12.42
N THR A 127 -1.83 -18.21 -12.94
CA THR A 127 -2.07 -18.07 -14.37
C THR A 127 -1.12 -17.06 -14.99
N PRO A 128 -0.54 -17.35 -16.17
CA PRO A 128 0.37 -16.42 -16.82
C PRO A 128 -0.33 -15.11 -17.20
N GLY A 129 0.34 -14.00 -16.98
CA GLY A 129 -0.24 -12.67 -17.17
C GLY A 129 0.62 -11.56 -16.57
N VAL A 130 0.13 -10.33 -16.67
CA VAL A 130 0.70 -9.17 -15.99
C VAL A 130 -0.20 -8.86 -14.80
N ASP A 131 0.37 -8.92 -13.61
CA ASP A 131 -0.24 -8.44 -12.39
C ASP A 131 0.52 -7.21 -11.90
N ASP A 132 -0.19 -6.16 -11.50
CA ASP A 132 0.45 -4.90 -11.09
C ASP A 132 1.29 -5.06 -9.80
N VAL A 133 1.00 -6.08 -8.99
CA VAL A 133 1.67 -6.34 -7.70
C VAL A 133 2.77 -7.39 -7.87
N CYS A 134 2.46 -8.49 -8.56
CA CYS A 134 3.36 -9.63 -8.77
C CYS A 134 4.21 -9.54 -10.04
N GLY A 135 4.00 -8.51 -10.88
CA GLY A 135 4.73 -8.31 -12.11
C GLY A 135 4.31 -9.26 -13.24
N VAL A 136 5.27 -9.55 -14.12
CA VAL A 136 5.05 -10.45 -15.28
C VAL A 136 5.23 -11.89 -14.81
N ILE A 137 4.15 -12.66 -14.88
CA ILE A 137 4.15 -14.10 -14.60
C ILE A 137 4.25 -14.81 -15.95
N ASP A 138 5.46 -15.16 -16.34
CA ASP A 138 5.70 -15.96 -17.54
C ASP A 138 5.49 -17.44 -17.22
N SER A 139 4.81 -18.17 -18.10
CA SER A 139 4.55 -19.62 -18.01
C SER A 139 5.82 -20.49 -17.91
N SER A 140 6.99 -19.89 -18.01
CA SER A 140 8.32 -20.53 -18.00
C SER A 140 9.00 -20.57 -16.63
N GLY A 141 8.41 -20.01 -15.58
CA GLY A 141 9.10 -19.75 -14.31
C GLY A 141 8.72 -20.65 -13.12
N ALA A 142 8.81 -21.98 -13.27
CA ALA A 142 8.92 -22.88 -12.11
C ALA A 142 10.37 -22.96 -11.55
N ASP A 143 11.30 -22.21 -12.15
CA ASP A 143 12.72 -22.26 -11.80
C ASP A 143 13.21 -20.90 -11.23
N GLY A 144 13.08 -20.72 -9.91
CA GLY A 144 14.09 -20.08 -9.05
C GLY A 144 14.69 -18.70 -9.41
N GLY A 145 13.92 -17.76 -9.97
CA GLY A 145 14.43 -16.43 -10.34
C GLY A 145 14.40 -15.40 -9.23
N ALA A 146 15.47 -15.30 -8.45
CA ALA A 146 15.76 -14.14 -7.61
C ALA A 146 15.76 -12.84 -8.44
N GLY A 147 15.11 -11.79 -7.94
CA GLY A 147 15.44 -10.41 -8.29
C GLY A 147 14.36 -9.64 -9.04
N SER A 148 13.30 -9.25 -8.35
CA SER A 148 12.63 -7.97 -8.64
C SER A 148 13.48 -6.86 -8.03
N THR A 149 14.56 -6.48 -8.71
CA THR A 149 15.20 -5.18 -8.45
C THR A 149 14.21 -4.10 -8.89
N SER A 150 13.35 -3.65 -7.98
CA SER A 150 12.77 -2.33 -8.07
C SER A 150 13.93 -1.34 -7.99
N ALA A 151 14.29 -0.78 -9.14
CA ALA A 151 15.32 0.25 -9.27
C ALA A 151 14.95 1.49 -8.45
N GLY A 152 15.33 1.47 -7.17
CA GLY A 152 15.57 2.67 -6.39
C GLY A 152 16.90 3.26 -6.86
N THR A 153 16.86 4.40 -7.51
CA THR A 153 18.03 5.19 -7.91
C THR A 153 18.82 5.60 -6.67
N SER A 154 19.72 4.74 -6.18
CA SER A 154 20.70 5.11 -5.15
C SER A 154 21.84 5.85 -5.84
N ALA A 155 21.87 7.18 -5.67
CA ALA A 155 22.99 8.01 -6.06
C ALA A 155 24.27 7.49 -5.40
N GLY A 156 25.27 7.15 -6.21
CA GLY A 156 26.59 6.77 -5.74
C GLY A 156 27.26 7.95 -5.05
N ILE A 157 27.47 7.83 -3.74
CA ILE A 157 28.41 8.66 -2.99
C ILE A 157 29.75 7.92 -3.04
N ALA A 158 30.71 8.47 -3.77
CA ALA A 158 32.09 7.97 -3.80
C ALA A 158 32.74 8.11 -2.40
N PRO A 159 33.60 7.16 -1.98
CA PRO A 159 34.41 7.34 -0.79
C PRO A 159 35.45 8.45 -0.99
N PRO A 160 35.75 9.29 0.01
CA PRO A 160 36.89 10.20 -0.06
C PRO A 160 38.19 9.41 0.06
N ASP A 161 39.10 9.70 -0.87
CA ASP A 161 40.49 9.21 -0.89
C ASP A 161 41.20 9.50 0.45
N ALA A 162 41.80 8.47 1.03
CA ALA A 162 42.78 8.61 2.10
C ALA A 162 44.18 8.58 1.48
N GLY A 163 44.93 9.68 1.68
CA GLY A 163 46.35 9.80 1.34
C GLY A 163 47.27 9.11 2.34
#